data_AF-A0A3D4X1R3-F1
#
_entry.id   AF-A0A3D4X1R3-F1
#
_cell.length_a   1.000
_cell.length_b   1.000
_cell.length_c   1.000
_cell.angle_alpha   90.00
_cell.angle_beta   90.00
_cell.angle_gamma   90.00
#
_symmetry.space_group_name_H-M   'P 1'
#
loop_
_entity.id
_entity.type
_entity.pdbx_description
1 polymer ?
#
loop_
_entity_poly.entity_id
_entity_poly.type
_entity_poly.pdbx_seq_one_letter_code
_entity_poly.pdbx_strand_id
1 'polypeptide(L)'
;MNETVLERMVNALETGNRAGLQSVFTQDVSLRASLPHRDVERSGGADAADLMLSWFADRGEIKRISFAASTVADVGHVSYRFAVREPGSYLVIEQQAYCMFASGHIGSIRLLCSGYRATGAFLEALGEGCATLTPLIASAMRALETGQVLTVLTDEAAAPDGIAAWSRMTGHEIVAVTTDSDGMHFQLRHK
;
A
#
# COMPACT_ATOMS: atom_id res chain seq x y z
N MET A 1 17.90 15.27 -9.52
CA MET A 1 16.94 16.37 -9.21
C MET A 1 15.50 15.93 -9.47
N ASN A 2 15.18 15.40 -10.65
CA ASN A 2 13.83 14.90 -10.97
C ASN A 2 13.37 13.73 -10.09
N GLU A 3 14.25 12.78 -9.78
CA GLU A 3 13.95 11.67 -8.85
C GLU A 3 13.54 12.18 -7.46
N THR A 4 14.21 13.21 -6.95
CA THR A 4 13.86 13.86 -5.67
C THR A 4 12.48 14.51 -5.70
N VAL A 5 12.05 15.05 -6.85
CA VAL A 5 10.69 15.62 -7.02
C VAL A 5 9.64 14.50 -6.99
N LEU A 6 9.90 13.38 -7.66
CA LEU A 6 9.01 12.21 -7.67
C LEU A 6 8.91 11.56 -6.28
N GLU A 7 10.02 11.45 -5.55
CA GLU A 7 10.01 10.96 -4.17
C GLU A 7 9.20 11.86 -3.25
N ARG A 8 9.34 13.19 -3.36
CA ARG A 8 8.52 14.15 -2.60
C ARG A 8 7.02 14.02 -2.94
N MET A 9 6.69 13.78 -4.21
CA MET A 9 5.30 13.52 -4.62
C MET A 9 4.73 12.29 -3.89
N VAL A 10 5.46 11.17 -3.90
CA VAL A 10 5.01 9.92 -3.23
C VAL A 10 4.99 10.08 -1.70
N ASN A 11 5.96 10.77 -1.11
CA ASN A 11 5.97 11.11 0.32
C ASN A 11 4.75 11.94 0.71
N ALA A 12 4.35 12.89 -0.11
CA ALA A 12 3.19 13.72 0.16
C ALA A 12 1.88 12.93 0.03
N LEU A 13 1.79 11.97 -0.89
CA LEU A 13 0.64 11.06 -0.98
C LEU A 13 0.52 10.15 0.25
N GLU A 14 1.62 9.53 0.67
CA GLU A 14 1.65 8.64 1.83
C GLU A 14 1.26 9.37 3.13
N THR A 15 1.71 10.62 3.30
CA THR A 15 1.47 11.42 4.51
C THR A 15 0.22 12.30 4.45
N GLY A 16 -0.54 12.26 3.35
CA GLY A 16 -1.68 13.15 3.16
C GLY A 16 -1.32 14.65 3.07
N ASN A 17 -0.06 14.98 2.80
CA ASN A 17 0.45 16.35 2.82
C ASN A 17 0.06 17.12 1.54
N ARG A 18 -1.13 17.73 1.56
CA ARG A 18 -1.67 18.53 0.44
C ARG A 18 -0.71 19.62 -0.04
N ALA A 19 -0.14 20.41 0.87
CA ALA A 19 0.77 21.50 0.51
C ALA A 19 2.06 20.97 -0.12
N GLY A 20 2.61 19.89 0.45
CA GLY A 20 3.78 19.20 -0.10
C GLY A 20 3.52 18.64 -1.49
N LEU A 21 2.35 18.03 -1.71
CA LEU A 21 1.98 17.50 -3.02
C LEU A 21 1.77 18.60 -4.05
N GLN A 22 1.06 19.68 -3.70
CA GLN A 22 0.88 20.82 -4.59
C GLN A 22 2.22 21.47 -4.95
N SER A 23 3.18 21.53 -4.02
CA SER A 23 4.48 22.17 -4.23
C SER A 23 5.38 21.49 -5.28
N VAL A 24 5.10 20.23 -5.66
CA VAL A 24 5.88 19.55 -6.71
C VAL A 24 5.34 19.78 -8.11
N PHE A 25 4.18 20.42 -8.25
CA PHE A 25 3.52 20.67 -9.54
C PHE A 25 3.77 22.08 -10.06
N THR A 26 3.75 22.26 -11.38
CA THR A 26 3.55 23.59 -11.94
C THR A 26 2.13 24.07 -11.66
N GLN A 27 1.92 25.38 -11.74
CA GLN A 27 0.59 25.96 -11.54
C GLN A 27 -0.44 25.40 -12.54
N ASP A 28 -0.02 25.09 -13.77
CA ASP A 28 -0.80 24.63 -14.90
C ASP A 28 -0.67 23.12 -15.19
N VAL A 29 -0.19 22.33 -14.21
CA VAL A 29 0.03 20.90 -14.39
C VAL A 29 -1.20 20.20 -14.98
N SER A 30 -0.99 19.29 -15.93
CA SER A 30 -2.05 18.44 -16.48
C SER A 30 -1.90 17.01 -15.98
N LEU A 31 -2.87 16.54 -15.20
CA LEU A 31 -2.97 15.16 -14.73
C LEU A 31 -3.97 14.40 -15.59
N ARG A 32 -3.53 13.26 -16.16
CA ARG A 32 -4.43 12.23 -16.69
C ARG A 32 -4.13 10.91 -16.00
N ALA A 33 -5.16 10.29 -15.44
CA ALA A 33 -5.03 9.01 -14.75
C ALA A 33 -6.06 8.01 -15.27
N SER A 34 -5.59 6.82 -15.60
CA SER A 34 -6.43 5.66 -15.90
C SER A 34 -6.60 4.83 -14.64
N LEU A 35 -7.80 4.90 -14.07
CA LEU A 35 -8.24 4.13 -12.92
C LEU A 35 -9.03 2.91 -13.40
N PRO A 36 -9.16 1.84 -12.60
CA PRO A 36 -9.81 0.59 -13.04
C PRO A 36 -11.21 0.72 -13.64
N HIS A 37 -11.96 1.75 -13.26
CA HIS A 37 -13.36 1.95 -13.66
C HIS A 37 -13.62 3.26 -14.38
N ARG A 38 -12.61 4.12 -14.53
CA ARG A 38 -12.76 5.44 -15.18
C ARG A 38 -11.40 6.06 -15.49
N ASP A 39 -11.38 6.85 -16.55
CA ASP A 39 -10.31 7.83 -16.76
C ASP A 39 -10.70 9.15 -16.09
N VAL A 40 -9.70 9.82 -15.51
CA VAL A 40 -9.86 11.16 -14.92
C VAL A 40 -8.81 12.10 -15.48
N GLU A 41 -9.22 13.34 -15.76
CA GLU A 41 -8.35 14.42 -16.17
C GLU A 41 -8.58 15.64 -15.30
N ARG A 42 -7.50 16.27 -14.83
CA ARG A 42 -7.53 17.54 -14.08
C ARG A 42 -6.36 18.40 -14.50
N SER A 43 -6.58 19.71 -14.43
CA SER A 43 -5.55 20.71 -14.64
C SER A 43 -5.46 21.61 -13.43
N GLY A 44 -4.26 22.12 -13.15
CA GLY A 44 -4.03 23.00 -12.02
C GLY A 44 -3.41 22.28 -10.83
N GLY A 45 -2.34 22.85 -10.25
CA GLY A 45 -1.58 22.20 -9.18
C GLY A 45 -2.39 21.87 -7.93
N ALA A 46 -3.30 22.78 -7.54
CA ALA A 46 -4.20 22.56 -6.40
C ALA A 46 -5.20 21.42 -6.66
N ASP A 47 -5.91 21.48 -7.79
CA ASP A 47 -6.94 20.50 -8.15
C ASP A 47 -6.37 19.11 -8.42
N ALA A 48 -5.17 19.04 -9.01
CA ALA A 48 -4.45 17.79 -9.19
C ALA A 48 -4.06 17.16 -7.85
N ALA A 49 -3.53 17.95 -6.91
CA ALA A 49 -3.18 17.47 -5.58
C ALA A 49 -4.41 16.97 -4.81
N ASP A 50 -5.51 17.72 -4.84
CA ASP A 50 -6.77 17.34 -4.20
C ASP A 50 -7.34 16.05 -4.80
N LEU A 51 -7.34 15.93 -6.14
CA LEU A 51 -7.80 14.70 -6.78
C LEU A 51 -6.94 13.50 -6.38
N MET A 52 -5.61 13.61 -6.42
CA MET A 52 -4.73 12.49 -6.10
C MET A 52 -4.87 12.05 -4.65
N LEU A 53 -4.98 13.00 -3.70
CA LEU A 53 -5.21 12.68 -2.29
C LEU A 53 -6.59 12.08 -2.04
N SER A 54 -7.62 12.53 -2.78
CA SER A 54 -8.97 11.98 -2.64
C SER A 54 -9.06 10.48 -2.96
N TRP A 55 -8.10 9.92 -3.71
CA TRP A 55 -8.08 8.49 -3.98
C TRP A 55 -7.89 7.66 -2.71
N PHE A 56 -7.15 8.20 -1.74
CA PHE A 56 -6.83 7.53 -0.48
C PHE A 56 -7.58 8.09 0.73
N ALA A 57 -8.33 9.18 0.55
CA ALA A 57 -9.15 9.75 1.60
C ALA A 57 -10.10 8.70 2.20
N ASP A 58 -10.30 8.77 3.51
CA ASP A 58 -11.22 7.93 4.29
C ASP A 58 -10.91 6.41 4.33
N ARG A 59 -9.78 5.96 3.78
CA ARG A 59 -9.43 4.52 3.71
C ARG A 59 -8.50 4.03 4.83
N GLY A 60 -8.25 4.86 5.84
CA GLY A 60 -7.41 4.52 6.98
C GLY A 60 -5.94 4.84 6.75
N GLU A 61 -5.06 4.07 7.41
CA GLU A 61 -3.63 4.30 7.38
C GLU A 61 -3.01 3.81 6.07
N ILE A 62 -2.14 4.63 5.48
CA ILE A 62 -1.40 4.35 4.26
C ILE A 62 0.06 4.10 4.64
N LYS A 63 0.63 2.99 4.15
CA LYS A 63 2.03 2.66 4.36
C LYS A 63 2.69 2.27 3.05
N ARG A 64 3.86 2.84 2.76
CA ARG A 64 4.60 2.48 1.56
C ARG A 64 5.25 1.11 1.66
N ILE A 65 4.91 0.25 0.70
CA ILE A 65 5.53 -1.08 0.53
C ILE A 65 6.76 -0.97 -0.36
N SER A 66 6.65 -0.23 -1.46
CA SER A 66 7.74 -0.10 -2.42
C SER A 66 7.70 1.24 -3.13
N PHE A 67 8.87 1.72 -3.54
CA PHE A 67 9.06 2.89 -4.37
C PHE A 67 10.26 2.68 -5.28
N ALA A 68 10.10 3.05 -6.54
CA ALA A 68 11.18 3.18 -7.49
C ALA A 68 10.94 4.41 -8.35
N ALA A 69 11.99 5.22 -8.54
CA ALA A 69 12.01 6.34 -9.46
C ALA A 69 13.18 6.17 -10.43
N SER A 70 12.96 6.57 -11.67
CA SER A 70 13.93 6.48 -12.76
C SER A 70 13.59 7.51 -13.83
N THR A 71 14.37 7.53 -14.92
CA THR A 71 14.07 8.35 -16.09
C THR A 71 14.10 7.50 -17.36
N VAL A 72 13.24 7.86 -18.31
CA VAL A 72 13.27 7.40 -19.70
C VAL A 72 13.59 8.63 -20.54
N ALA A 73 14.87 8.82 -20.84
CA ALA A 73 15.38 10.08 -21.41
C ALA A 73 14.95 11.31 -20.58
N ASP A 74 14.08 12.16 -21.12
CA ASP A 74 13.56 13.37 -20.49
C ASP A 74 12.27 13.15 -19.67
N VAL A 75 11.72 11.94 -19.67
CA VAL A 75 10.50 11.58 -18.96
C VAL A 75 10.85 10.95 -17.61
N GLY A 76 10.32 11.49 -16.51
CA GLY A 76 10.40 10.82 -15.20
C GLY A 76 9.46 9.63 -15.15
N HIS A 77 9.90 8.52 -14.57
CA HIS A 77 9.06 7.36 -14.29
C HIS A 77 9.10 7.06 -12.79
N VAL A 78 7.93 6.92 -12.17
CA VAL A 78 7.81 6.50 -10.77
C VAL A 78 6.80 5.36 -10.66
N SER A 79 7.15 4.34 -9.89
CA SER A 79 6.26 3.25 -9.50
C SER A 79 6.27 3.12 -8.00
N TYR A 80 5.10 3.05 -7.37
CA TYR A 80 4.97 2.84 -5.94
C TYR A 80 3.80 1.93 -5.60
N ARG A 81 3.93 1.26 -4.45
CA ARG A 81 2.85 0.49 -3.83
C ARG A 81 2.58 1.01 -2.44
N PHE A 82 1.30 1.22 -2.17
CA PHE A 82 0.82 1.48 -0.82
C PHE A 82 0.02 0.29 -0.32
N ALA A 83 0.28 -0.08 0.93
CA ALA A 83 -0.66 -0.76 1.77
C ALA A 83 -1.67 0.25 2.30
N VAL A 84 -2.94 -0.13 2.30
CA VAL A 84 -4.03 0.63 2.90
C VAL A 84 -4.75 -0.29 3.87
N ARG A 85 -4.75 0.12 5.14
CA ARG A 85 -5.35 -0.64 6.23
C ARG A 85 -6.77 -0.12 6.49
N GLU A 86 -7.74 -0.95 6.16
CA GLU A 86 -9.13 -0.77 6.56
C GLU A 86 -9.46 -1.82 7.66
N PRO A 87 -10.39 -1.57 8.59
CA PRO A 87 -10.78 -2.57 9.57
C PRO A 87 -11.19 -3.90 8.90
N GLY A 88 -10.43 -4.97 9.17
CA GLY A 88 -10.68 -6.30 8.59
C GLY A 88 -10.19 -6.51 7.15
N SER A 89 -9.47 -5.55 6.55
CA SER A 89 -8.96 -5.66 5.18
C SER A 89 -7.59 -5.02 5.03
N TYR A 90 -6.72 -5.71 4.29
CA TYR A 90 -5.42 -5.18 3.87
C TYR A 90 -5.42 -5.09 2.35
N LEU A 91 -5.43 -3.85 1.86
CA LEU A 91 -5.49 -3.56 0.44
C LEU A 91 -4.14 -3.08 -0.05
N VAL A 92 -3.74 -3.52 -1.23
CA VAL A 92 -2.59 -2.99 -1.94
C VAL A 92 -3.05 -2.27 -3.19
N ILE A 93 -2.45 -1.11 -3.43
CA ILE A 93 -2.64 -0.32 -4.64
C ILE A 93 -1.26 0.01 -5.21
N GLU A 94 -1.09 -0.28 -6.48
CA GLU A 94 0.07 0.14 -7.26
C GLU A 94 -0.33 1.29 -8.18
N GLN A 95 0.51 2.32 -8.22
CA GLN A 95 0.41 3.35 -9.23
C GLN A 95 1.75 3.51 -9.93
N GLN A 96 1.68 3.64 -11.25
CA GLN A 96 2.80 3.95 -12.11
C GLN A 96 2.52 5.28 -12.80
N ALA A 97 3.49 6.18 -12.82
CA ALA A 97 3.34 7.48 -13.43
C ALA A 97 4.54 7.88 -14.28
N TYR A 98 4.24 8.45 -15.44
CA TYR A 98 5.20 9.17 -16.28
C TYR A 98 4.98 10.67 -16.16
N CYS A 99 6.06 11.40 -15.89
CA CYS A 99 6.04 12.81 -15.56
C CYS A 99 6.96 13.61 -16.50
N MET A 100 6.42 14.67 -17.10
CA MET A 100 7.21 15.70 -17.78
C MET A 100 7.50 16.83 -16.82
N PHE A 101 8.72 17.36 -16.87
CA PHE A 101 9.15 18.43 -15.97
C PHE A 101 9.25 19.77 -16.70
N ALA A 102 8.88 20.83 -15.99
CA ALA A 102 9.09 22.22 -16.40
C ALA A 102 9.60 23.00 -15.20
N SER A 103 10.73 23.69 -15.36
CA SER A 103 11.35 24.51 -14.29
C SER A 103 11.52 23.78 -12.96
N GLY A 104 11.94 22.50 -13.01
CA GLY A 104 12.16 21.66 -11.82
C GLY A 104 10.89 21.16 -11.10
N HIS A 105 9.71 21.41 -11.68
CA HIS A 105 8.41 20.95 -11.18
C HIS A 105 7.77 20.02 -12.23
N ILE A 106 6.77 19.24 -11.83
CA ILE A 106 6.03 18.36 -12.73
C ILE A 106 4.97 19.19 -13.47
N GLY A 107 5.08 19.27 -14.80
CA GLY A 107 4.13 19.97 -15.67
C GLY A 107 3.07 19.07 -16.30
N SER A 108 3.32 17.76 -16.39
CA SER A 108 2.27 16.81 -16.79
C SER A 108 2.48 15.43 -16.20
N ILE A 109 1.38 14.74 -15.91
CA ILE A 109 1.34 13.39 -15.34
C ILE A 109 0.47 12.49 -16.21
N ARG A 110 0.99 11.30 -16.53
CA ARG A 110 0.22 10.15 -17.04
C ARG A 110 0.32 9.03 -16.03
N LEU A 111 -0.78 8.70 -15.37
CA LEU A 111 -0.82 7.73 -14.29
C LEU A 111 -1.68 6.52 -14.66
N LEU A 112 -1.20 5.32 -14.35
CA LEU A 112 -1.97 4.08 -14.38
C LEU A 112 -2.11 3.56 -12.95
N CYS A 113 -3.32 3.15 -12.60
CA CYS A 113 -3.63 2.62 -11.28
C CYS A 113 -4.10 1.17 -11.39
N SER A 114 -3.50 0.28 -10.60
CA SER A 114 -3.99 -1.09 -10.47
C SER A 114 -5.39 -1.14 -9.87
N GLY A 115 -5.80 -0.11 -9.14
CA GLY A 115 -6.90 -0.18 -8.18
C GLY A 115 -6.50 -0.89 -6.91
N TYR A 116 -7.38 -0.83 -5.91
CA TYR A 116 -7.24 -1.59 -4.69
C TYR A 116 -7.36 -3.09 -4.97
N ARG A 117 -6.42 -3.86 -4.45
CA ARG A 117 -6.37 -5.32 -4.53
C ARG A 117 -6.26 -5.88 -3.13
N ALA A 118 -7.19 -6.75 -2.76
CA ALA A 118 -7.04 -7.51 -1.54
C ALA A 118 -5.77 -8.38 -1.65
N THR A 119 -4.93 -8.36 -0.61
CA THR A 119 -3.75 -9.23 -0.55
C THR A 119 -4.08 -10.65 -0.08
N GLY A 120 -5.35 -10.90 0.25
CA GLY A 120 -5.83 -12.11 0.91
C GLY A 120 -6.69 -11.74 2.12
N ALA A 121 -6.96 -12.71 2.97
CA ALA A 121 -7.56 -12.41 4.27
C ALA A 121 -6.51 -11.78 5.19
N PHE A 122 -6.97 -10.92 6.09
CA PHE A 122 -6.15 -10.23 7.06
C PHE A 122 -6.75 -10.38 8.46
N LEU A 123 -5.92 -10.71 9.43
CA LEU A 123 -6.26 -10.77 10.85
C LEU A 123 -5.35 -9.82 11.62
N GLU A 124 -5.91 -8.73 12.13
CA GLU A 124 -5.25 -7.89 13.12
C GLU A 124 -5.47 -8.50 14.51
N ALA A 125 -4.39 -8.94 15.15
CA ALA A 125 -4.38 -9.55 16.46
C ALA A 125 -3.34 -8.85 17.37
N LEU A 126 -3.30 -7.52 17.30
CA LEU A 126 -2.51 -6.68 18.19
C LEU A 126 -3.10 -6.69 19.60
N GLY A 127 -2.24 -6.78 20.61
CA GLY A 127 -2.64 -6.92 22.02
C GLY A 127 -3.16 -8.31 22.40
N GLU A 128 -3.25 -9.24 21.45
CA GLU A 128 -3.73 -10.60 21.71
C GLU A 128 -2.58 -11.50 22.15
N GLY A 129 -2.73 -12.11 23.33
CA GLY A 129 -1.71 -12.99 23.90
C GLY A 129 -1.71 -14.40 23.33
N CYS A 130 -0.68 -15.18 23.70
CA CYS A 130 -0.49 -16.58 23.28
C CYS A 130 -1.73 -17.49 23.40
N ALA A 131 -2.59 -17.28 24.40
CA ALA A 131 -3.81 -18.07 24.61
C ALA A 131 -4.96 -17.76 23.63
N THR A 132 -4.98 -16.56 23.03
CA THR A 132 -6.08 -16.10 22.16
C THR A 132 -5.65 -16.04 20.69
N LEU A 133 -4.38 -15.73 20.44
CA LEU A 133 -3.83 -15.56 19.11
C LEU A 133 -4.06 -16.78 18.21
N THR A 134 -3.64 -17.98 18.63
CA THR A 134 -3.79 -19.19 17.80
C THR A 134 -5.26 -19.61 17.59
N PRO A 135 -6.18 -19.50 18.57
CA PRO A 135 -7.62 -19.63 18.30
C PRO A 135 -8.18 -18.65 17.27
N LEU A 136 -7.79 -17.37 17.32
CA LEU A 136 -8.23 -16.36 16.36
C LEU A 136 -7.74 -16.70 14.94
N ILE A 137 -6.46 -17.07 14.81
CA ILE A 137 -5.87 -17.54 13.55
C ILE A 137 -6.66 -18.73 13.02
N ALA A 138 -6.93 -19.74 13.85
CA ALA A 138 -7.70 -20.92 13.45
C ALA A 138 -9.12 -20.55 12.99
N SER A 139 -9.76 -19.56 13.61
CA SER A 139 -11.07 -19.08 13.21
C SER A 139 -11.05 -18.38 11.85
N ALA A 140 -10.09 -17.49 11.62
CA ALA A 140 -9.91 -16.82 10.34
C ALA A 140 -9.58 -17.81 9.22
N MET A 141 -8.72 -18.79 9.48
CA MET A 141 -8.32 -19.80 8.49
C MET A 141 -9.50 -20.68 8.03
N ARG A 142 -10.46 -20.98 8.92
CA ARG A 142 -11.68 -21.74 8.54
C ARG A 142 -12.56 -21.03 7.51
N ALA A 143 -12.44 -19.71 7.37
CA ALA A 143 -13.17 -18.94 6.37
C ALA A 143 -12.50 -18.97 4.98
N LEU A 144 -11.33 -19.60 4.85
CA LEU A 144 -10.55 -19.63 3.62
C LEU A 144 -10.76 -20.89 2.80
N GLU A 145 -10.66 -20.75 1.49
CA GLU A 145 -10.50 -21.87 0.57
C GLU A 145 -9.05 -22.38 0.60
N THR A 146 -8.86 -23.67 0.32
CA THR A 146 -7.51 -24.26 0.23
C THR A 146 -6.64 -23.49 -0.76
N GLY A 147 -5.42 -23.15 -0.35
CA GLY A 147 -4.46 -22.40 -1.15
C GLY A 147 -4.47 -20.88 -0.90
N GLN A 148 -5.54 -20.33 -0.33
CA GLN A 148 -5.61 -18.91 0.06
C GLN A 148 -4.66 -18.61 1.23
N VAL A 149 -4.28 -17.34 1.36
CA VAL A 149 -3.32 -16.88 2.38
C VAL A 149 -4.00 -15.91 3.34
N LEU A 150 -3.83 -16.16 4.64
CA LEU A 150 -4.13 -15.25 5.74
C LEU A 150 -2.85 -14.50 6.12
N THR A 151 -2.89 -13.18 6.17
CA THR A 151 -1.85 -12.39 6.82
C THR A 151 -2.29 -12.07 8.25
N VAL A 152 -1.45 -12.37 9.23
CA VAL A 152 -1.71 -12.13 10.66
C VAL A 152 -0.73 -11.07 11.15
N LEU A 153 -1.24 -9.95 11.66
CA LEU A 153 -0.44 -8.92 12.33
C LEU A 153 -0.55 -9.09 13.85
N THR A 154 0.58 -9.23 14.55
CA THR A 154 0.63 -9.37 16.01
C THR A 154 1.88 -8.73 16.61
N ASP A 155 1.76 -8.23 17.83
CA ASP A 155 2.83 -7.71 18.68
C ASP A 155 3.23 -8.69 19.81
N GLU A 156 2.63 -9.89 19.85
CA GLU A 156 2.94 -10.93 20.83
C GLU A 156 4.36 -11.48 20.60
N ALA A 157 5.24 -11.28 21.58
CA ALA A 157 6.64 -11.67 21.50
C ALA A 157 6.84 -13.19 21.31
N ALA A 158 5.94 -14.01 21.86
CA ALA A 158 5.99 -15.47 21.72
C ALA A 158 5.33 -15.99 20.41
N ALA A 159 4.81 -15.11 19.55
CA ALA A 159 4.12 -15.50 18.33
C ALA A 159 4.96 -16.37 17.38
N PRO A 160 6.28 -16.12 17.16
CA PRO A 160 7.08 -16.96 16.27
C PRO A 160 7.04 -18.45 16.65
N ASP A 161 7.25 -18.76 17.93
CA ASP A 161 7.25 -20.14 18.41
C ASP A 161 5.83 -20.74 18.43
N GLY A 162 4.85 -19.95 18.89
CA GLY A 162 3.45 -20.39 18.98
C GLY A 162 2.81 -20.66 17.61
N ILE A 163 2.95 -19.74 16.67
CA ILE A 163 2.41 -19.87 15.30
C ILE A 163 3.16 -20.97 14.54
N ALA A 164 4.49 -21.11 14.70
CA ALA A 164 5.25 -22.19 14.08
C ALA A 164 4.87 -23.57 14.62
N ALA A 165 4.60 -23.69 15.92
CA ALA A 165 4.08 -24.93 16.50
C ALA A 165 2.68 -25.25 15.96
N TRP A 166 1.78 -24.26 15.95
CA TRP A 166 0.41 -24.40 15.44
C TRP A 166 0.36 -24.76 13.94
N SER A 167 1.20 -24.11 13.12
CA SER A 167 1.34 -24.39 11.68
C SER A 167 1.75 -25.85 11.44
N ARG A 168 2.75 -26.37 12.17
CA ARG A 168 3.15 -27.79 12.08
C ARG A 168 2.04 -28.75 12.51
N MET A 169 1.27 -28.40 13.53
CA MET A 169 0.18 -29.25 14.04
C MET A 169 -1.02 -29.31 13.08
N THR A 170 -1.32 -28.21 12.39
CA THR A 170 -2.50 -28.09 11.51
C THR A 170 -2.19 -28.39 10.05
N GLY A 171 -0.92 -28.37 9.66
CA GLY A 171 -0.48 -28.56 8.28
C GLY A 171 -0.54 -27.29 7.42
N HIS A 172 -1.06 -26.17 7.95
CA HIS A 172 -1.00 -24.88 7.27
C HIS A 172 0.43 -24.39 7.15
N GLU A 173 0.77 -23.73 6.05
CA GLU A 173 2.15 -23.37 5.71
C GLU A 173 2.43 -21.90 6.04
N ILE A 174 3.52 -21.62 6.77
CA ILE A 174 4.05 -20.25 6.89
C ILE A 174 4.81 -19.93 5.60
N VAL A 175 4.26 -19.04 4.79
CA VAL A 175 4.83 -18.60 3.50
C VAL A 175 5.90 -17.54 3.70
N ALA A 176 5.65 -16.60 4.62
CA ALA A 176 6.57 -15.52 4.92
C ALA A 176 6.34 -14.99 6.34
N VAL A 177 7.40 -14.45 6.93
CA VAL A 177 7.35 -13.66 8.16
C VAL A 177 8.12 -12.38 7.92
N THR A 178 7.48 -11.24 8.16
CA THR A 178 8.10 -9.92 8.06
C THR A 178 7.81 -9.12 9.32
N THR A 179 8.71 -8.20 9.68
CA THR A 179 8.53 -7.34 10.85
C THR A 179 8.64 -5.89 10.41
N ASP A 180 7.76 -5.04 10.92
CA ASP A 180 7.82 -3.60 10.73
C ASP A 180 7.53 -2.86 12.05
N SER A 181 7.27 -1.55 11.97
CA SER A 181 6.93 -0.70 13.12
C SER A 181 5.68 -1.14 13.89
N ASP A 182 4.77 -1.86 13.24
CA ASP A 182 3.43 -2.16 13.76
C ASP A 182 3.39 -3.55 14.39
N GLY A 183 4.37 -4.40 14.06
CA GLY A 183 4.53 -5.73 14.64
C GLY A 183 5.09 -6.75 13.66
N MET A 184 4.83 -8.01 13.96
CA MET A 184 5.17 -9.15 13.11
C MET A 184 3.98 -9.52 12.23
N HIS A 185 4.24 -9.70 10.94
CA HIS A 185 3.29 -10.16 9.94
C HIS A 185 3.61 -11.60 9.55
N PHE A 186 2.69 -12.52 9.80
CA PHE A 186 2.79 -13.92 9.39
C PHE A 186 1.85 -14.19 8.22
N GLN A 187 2.38 -14.66 7.09
CA GLN A 187 1.58 -15.12 5.96
C GLN A 187 1.38 -16.63 6.05
N LEU A 188 0.15 -17.06 6.31
CA LEU A 188 -0.23 -18.45 6.51
C LEU A 188 -1.09 -18.93 5.34
N ARG A 189 -0.65 -19.96 4.62
CA ARG A 189 -1.42 -20.57 3.53
C ARG A 189 -2.31 -21.69 4.06
N HIS A 190 -3.59 -21.59 3.74
CA HIS A 190 -4.58 -22.63 4.03
C HIS A 190 -4.27 -23.86 3.17
N LYS A 191 -4.31 -25.04 3.78
CA LYS A 191 -3.98 -26.33 3.18
C LYS A 191 -5.17 -27.26 3.38
#